data_AF-A0A1T5HK33-F1
#
_entry.id   AF-A0A1T5HK33-F1
#
_cell.length_a   1.000
_cell.length_b   1.000
_cell.length_c   1.000
_cell.angle_alpha   90.00
_cell.angle_beta   90.00
_cell.angle_gamma   90.00
#
_symmetry.space_group_name_H-M   'P 1'
#
loop_
_entity.id
_entity.type
_entity.pdbx_description
1 polymer ?
#
loop_
_entity_poly.entity_id
_entity_poly.type
_entity_poly.pdbx_seq_one_letter_code
_entity_poly.pdbx_strand_id
1 'polypeptide(L)'
;KELDHIGNDPQKLKAFAREVMKEYAENFNKGLSEQDIKYYGKIEYNRYYTHEDPEVKQGLRQRGEAKEGSHMHAQLIVSRKTADNGRLISPMTNHRGSNAGHSQKFGQFDRLDFTERCEKAFDRTFGYERELTETFQYRKVMLNGTAMQRADMIVAERNHQAKQAKEQSLAVEQNKREKKELAQQPEIKPRQEQQKKRGF
;
A
#
# COMPACT_ATOMS: atom_id res chain seq x y z
N LYS A 1 -10.07 0.09 0.53
CA LYS A 1 -9.10 -1.03 0.49
C LYS A 1 -7.91 -0.77 1.41
N GLU A 2 -6.96 0.11 1.06
CA GLU A 2 -5.81 0.41 1.94
C GLU A 2 -6.24 1.04 3.28
N LEU A 3 -7.14 2.03 3.24
CA LEU A 3 -7.69 2.63 4.46
C LEU A 3 -8.39 1.58 5.34
N ASP A 4 -9.11 0.64 4.72
CA ASP A 4 -9.79 -0.44 5.44
C ASP A 4 -8.79 -1.43 6.04
N HIS A 5 -7.70 -1.74 5.34
CA HIS A 5 -6.62 -2.60 5.84
C HIS A 5 -5.97 -2.06 7.11
N ILE A 6 -5.79 -0.75 7.19
CA ILE A 6 -5.31 -0.10 8.42
C ILE A 6 -6.42 0.13 9.45
N GLY A 7 -7.66 -0.28 9.18
CA GLY A 7 -8.80 -0.14 10.08
C GLY A 7 -9.33 1.29 10.18
N ASN A 8 -9.13 2.11 9.13
CA ASN A 8 -9.45 3.54 9.13
C ASN A 8 -8.82 4.32 10.30
N ASP A 9 -7.63 3.87 10.74
CA ASP A 9 -6.92 4.44 11.89
C ASP A 9 -6.09 5.68 11.49
N PRO A 10 -6.38 6.88 12.04
CA PRO A 10 -5.64 8.09 11.72
C PRO A 10 -4.18 8.05 12.21
N GLN A 11 -3.84 7.29 13.26
CA GLN A 11 -2.45 7.15 13.69
C GLN A 11 -1.63 6.33 12.71
N LYS A 12 -2.21 5.26 12.14
CA LYS A 12 -1.56 4.51 11.06
C LYS A 12 -1.42 5.33 9.79
N LEU A 13 -2.45 6.12 9.42
CA LEU A 13 -2.32 7.04 8.29
C LEU A 13 -1.24 8.12 8.53
N LYS A 14 -1.11 8.61 9.77
CA LYS A 14 -0.03 9.51 10.18
C LYS A 14 1.34 8.85 10.05
N ALA A 15 1.46 7.59 10.46
CA ALA A 15 2.70 6.83 10.32
C ALA A 15 3.06 6.64 8.84
N PHE A 16 2.07 6.27 8.01
CA PHE A 16 2.26 6.17 6.57
C PHE A 16 2.71 7.49 5.94
N ALA A 17 2.10 8.61 6.33
CA ALA A 17 2.49 9.92 5.83
C ALA A 17 3.95 10.28 6.15
N ARG A 18 4.54 9.73 7.23
CA ARG A 18 5.98 9.89 7.50
C ARG A 18 6.84 9.01 6.59
N GLU A 19 6.42 7.78 6.31
CA GLU A 19 7.10 6.91 5.34
C GLU A 19 7.05 7.52 3.93
N VAL A 20 5.92 8.09 3.52
CA VAL A 20 5.79 8.85 2.27
C VAL A 20 6.82 9.99 2.20
N MET A 21 7.09 10.68 3.31
CA MET A 21 8.08 11.77 3.32
C MET A 21 9.54 11.30 3.29
N LYS A 22 9.82 10.06 3.73
CA LYS A 22 11.12 9.41 3.49
C LYS A 22 11.33 9.15 2.00
N GLU A 23 10.36 8.48 1.37
CA GLU A 23 10.40 8.21 -0.08
C GLU A 23 10.45 9.52 -0.90
N TYR A 24 9.80 10.58 -0.42
CA TYR A 24 9.85 11.91 -1.03
C TYR A 24 11.27 12.49 -1.03
N ALA A 25 11.97 12.41 0.11
CA ALA A 25 13.34 12.90 0.23
C ALA A 25 14.31 12.11 -0.66
N GLU A 26 14.22 10.79 -0.62
CA GLU A 26 15.11 9.89 -1.35
C GLU A 26 14.95 10.03 -2.87
N ASN A 27 13.72 10.25 -3.36
CA ASN A 27 13.43 10.37 -4.79
C ASN A 27 14.19 11.53 -5.48
N PHE A 28 14.72 12.49 -4.70
CA PHE A 28 15.56 13.54 -5.25
C PHE A 28 16.97 13.08 -5.69
N ASN A 29 17.41 11.89 -5.26
CA ASN A 29 18.76 11.35 -5.51
C ASN A 29 19.88 12.34 -5.16
N LYS A 30 19.70 13.06 -4.04
CA LYS A 30 20.60 14.08 -3.51
C LYS A 30 21.23 13.71 -2.16
N GLY A 31 21.04 12.46 -1.71
CA GLY A 31 21.40 12.02 -0.37
C GLY A 31 20.59 12.71 0.73
N LEU A 32 19.33 13.08 0.42
CA LEU A 32 18.42 13.68 1.38
C LEU A 32 17.68 12.59 2.16
N SER A 33 17.41 12.89 3.42
CA SER A 33 16.57 12.11 4.32
C SER A 33 15.30 12.88 4.69
N GLU A 34 14.37 12.23 5.38
CA GLU A 34 13.18 12.88 5.92
C GLU A 34 13.50 14.05 6.87
N GLN A 35 14.67 14.04 7.52
CA GLN A 35 15.10 15.10 8.43
C GLN A 35 15.43 16.40 7.68
N ASP A 36 15.80 16.30 6.40
CA ASP A 36 16.08 17.44 5.55
C ASP A 36 14.79 18.12 5.05
N ILE A 37 13.64 17.47 5.21
CA ILE A 37 12.36 17.94 4.68
C ILE A 37 11.52 18.59 5.78
N LYS A 38 11.30 19.90 5.64
CA LYS A 38 10.35 20.63 6.50
C LYS A 38 8.96 20.57 5.90
N TYR A 39 8.02 19.94 6.61
CA TYR A 39 6.63 19.84 6.17
C TYR A 39 5.66 19.88 7.35
N TYR A 40 4.41 20.27 7.06
CA TYR A 40 3.28 20.16 7.97
C TYR A 40 2.23 19.24 7.37
N GLY A 41 1.51 18.52 8.21
CA GLY A 41 0.48 17.58 7.78
C GLY A 41 -0.80 17.73 8.58
N LYS A 42 -1.94 17.59 7.90
CA LYS A 42 -3.27 17.53 8.50
C LYS A 42 -3.97 16.26 8.02
N ILE A 43 -4.58 15.52 8.94
CA ILE A 43 -5.47 14.42 8.58
C ILE A 43 -6.89 14.97 8.49
N GLU A 44 -7.53 14.71 7.37
CA GLU A 44 -8.93 15.04 7.12
C GLU A 44 -9.73 13.75 6.94
N TYR A 45 -10.98 13.75 7.39
CA TYR A 45 -11.84 12.55 7.41
C TYR A 45 -12.85 12.53 6.27
N ASN A 46 -13.20 13.69 5.73
CA ASN A 46 -14.25 13.86 4.74
C ASN A 46 -13.68 14.49 3.47
N ARG A 47 -14.29 14.13 2.34
CA ARG A 47 -14.23 14.92 1.11
C ARG A 47 -15.62 15.44 0.82
N TYR A 48 -15.68 16.60 0.18
CA TYR A 48 -16.94 17.25 -0.14
C TYR A 48 -17.07 17.40 -1.65
N TYR A 49 -18.31 17.36 -2.14
CA TYR A 49 -18.60 17.60 -3.54
C TYR A 49 -18.32 19.08 -3.91
N THR A 50 -17.57 19.29 -5.00
CA THR A 50 -17.24 20.61 -5.54
C THR A 50 -18.07 20.92 -6.79
N HIS A 51 -18.01 22.16 -7.29
CA HIS A 51 -18.68 22.54 -8.54
C HIS A 51 -18.09 21.84 -9.78
N GLU A 52 -16.92 21.22 -9.66
CA GLU A 52 -16.29 20.48 -10.76
C GLU A 52 -16.79 19.04 -10.89
N ASP A 53 -17.32 18.47 -9.80
CA ASP A 53 -17.80 17.09 -9.77
C ASP A 53 -18.96 16.88 -10.77
N PRO A 54 -18.90 15.86 -11.64
CA PRO A 54 -19.96 15.54 -12.59
C PRO A 54 -21.34 15.36 -11.95
N GLU A 55 -21.41 14.77 -10.76
CA GLU A 55 -22.64 14.52 -10.02
C GLU A 55 -23.33 15.82 -9.60
N VAL A 56 -22.56 16.85 -9.25
CA VAL A 56 -23.10 18.18 -8.95
C VAL A 56 -23.61 18.86 -10.22
N LYS A 57 -22.86 18.76 -11.33
CA LYS A 57 -23.27 19.32 -12.63
C LYS A 57 -24.55 18.68 -13.18
N GLN A 58 -24.78 17.41 -12.87
CA GLN A 58 -25.97 16.65 -13.25
C GLN A 58 -27.13 16.81 -12.26
N GLY A 59 -26.94 17.54 -11.15
CA GLY A 59 -27.96 17.74 -10.11
C GLY A 59 -28.23 16.50 -9.24
N LEU A 60 -27.35 15.49 -9.30
CA LEU A 60 -27.47 14.26 -8.50
C LEU A 60 -26.99 14.44 -7.05
N ARG A 61 -26.10 15.42 -6.82
CA ARG A 61 -25.52 15.74 -5.51
C ARG A 61 -25.44 17.26 -5.33
N GLN A 62 -25.35 17.72 -4.09
CA GLN A 62 -25.23 19.14 -3.77
C GLN A 62 -23.77 19.53 -3.53
N ARG A 63 -23.39 20.74 -3.94
CA ARG A 63 -22.07 21.30 -3.58
C ARG A 63 -21.96 21.40 -2.06
N GLY A 64 -20.84 20.94 -1.51
CA GLY A 64 -20.58 20.93 -0.07
C GLY A 64 -21.20 19.75 0.67
N GLU A 65 -21.94 18.88 -0.02
CA GLU A 65 -22.36 17.60 0.52
C GLU A 65 -21.14 16.70 0.74
N ALA A 66 -21.08 16.00 1.88
CA ALA A 66 -20.00 15.06 2.16
C ALA A 66 -20.12 13.83 1.26
N LYS A 67 -18.99 13.40 0.67
CA LYS A 67 -18.93 12.17 -0.11
C LYS A 67 -19.10 10.98 0.83
N GLU A 68 -19.87 10.00 0.40
CA GLU A 68 -20.15 8.78 1.16
C GLU A 68 -18.90 7.88 1.28
N GLY A 69 -18.80 7.13 2.38
CA GLY A 69 -17.68 6.23 2.66
C GLY A 69 -16.51 6.90 3.38
N SER A 70 -15.45 6.13 3.65
CA SER A 70 -14.24 6.66 4.30
C SER A 70 -13.40 7.46 3.30
N HIS A 71 -13.27 8.76 3.56
CA HIS A 71 -12.42 9.66 2.80
C HIS A 71 -11.24 10.17 3.63
N MET A 72 -10.78 9.36 4.59
CA MET A 72 -9.65 9.74 5.43
C MET A 72 -8.40 9.92 4.58
N HIS A 73 -7.81 11.11 4.61
CA HIS A 73 -6.61 11.43 3.81
C HIS A 73 -5.71 12.42 4.54
N ALA A 74 -4.42 12.39 4.21
CA ALA A 74 -3.44 13.33 4.72
C ALA A 74 -3.18 14.42 3.68
N GLN A 75 -3.28 15.68 4.10
CA GLN A 75 -2.82 16.84 3.34
C GLN A 75 -1.47 17.27 3.88
N LEU A 76 -0.46 17.32 3.01
CA LEU A 76 0.91 17.67 3.36
C LEU A 76 1.30 18.98 2.66
N ILE A 77 1.84 19.93 3.43
CA ILE A 77 2.43 21.17 2.93
C ILE A 77 3.94 21.08 3.16
N VAL A 78 4.69 21.08 2.07
CA VAL A 78 6.15 20.87 2.09
C VAL A 78 6.87 22.16 1.73
N SER A 79 7.93 22.49 2.48
CA SER A 79 8.82 23.61 2.14
C SER A 79 9.45 23.39 0.76
N ARG A 80 9.62 24.49 -0.01
CA ARG A 80 10.28 24.44 -1.32
C ARG A 80 11.78 24.11 -1.22
N LYS A 81 12.38 24.37 -0.05
CA LYS A 81 13.80 24.13 0.25
C LYS A 81 13.96 23.18 1.44
N THR A 82 15.12 22.54 1.50
CA THR A 82 15.57 21.77 2.67
C THR A 82 15.53 22.60 3.96
N ALA A 83 15.54 21.94 5.11
CA ALA A 83 15.43 22.57 6.43
C ALA A 83 16.51 23.64 6.69
N ASP A 84 17.71 23.46 6.12
CA ASP A 84 18.84 24.39 6.14
C ASP A 84 18.75 25.53 5.10
N ASN A 85 17.69 25.59 4.30
CA ASN A 85 17.50 26.49 3.15
C ASN A 85 18.53 26.35 2.02
N GLY A 86 19.32 25.26 1.98
CA GLY A 86 20.41 25.06 1.04
C GLY A 86 20.01 24.53 -0.34
N ARG A 87 19.10 23.54 -0.40
CA ARG A 87 18.78 22.81 -1.64
C ARG A 87 17.29 22.93 -2.00
N LEU A 88 16.99 23.03 -3.29
CA LEU A 88 15.62 22.98 -3.81
C LEU A 88 15.09 21.54 -3.84
N ILE A 89 13.88 21.36 -3.31
CA ILE A 89 13.16 20.08 -3.18
C ILE A 89 11.75 20.18 -3.77
N SER A 90 11.65 20.70 -5.00
CA SER A 90 10.37 20.79 -5.73
C SER A 90 10.12 19.52 -6.56
N PRO A 91 8.98 18.82 -6.39
CA PRO A 91 8.66 17.59 -7.11
C PRO A 91 8.15 17.86 -8.54
N MET A 92 8.00 19.14 -8.89
CA MET A 92 7.56 19.61 -10.22
C MET A 92 8.73 19.81 -11.19
N THR A 93 9.93 19.34 -10.88
CA THR A 93 11.03 19.32 -11.85
C THR A 93 10.70 18.43 -13.04
N ASN A 94 11.18 18.81 -14.23
CA ASN A 94 11.08 18.00 -15.44
C ASN A 94 12.26 17.01 -15.57
N HIS A 95 13.30 17.17 -14.76
CA HIS A 95 14.45 16.28 -14.75
C HIS A 95 14.11 15.00 -13.97
N ARG A 96 14.14 13.85 -14.65
CA ARG A 96 13.81 12.52 -14.09
C ARG A 96 15.02 11.57 -14.03
N GLY A 97 16.24 12.08 -14.13
CA GLY A 97 17.44 11.24 -14.07
C GLY A 97 18.03 10.80 -15.41
N SER A 98 17.45 11.22 -16.55
CA SER A 98 17.95 10.82 -17.88
C SER A 98 19.39 11.25 -18.17
N ASN A 99 19.86 12.32 -17.52
CA ASN A 99 21.24 12.80 -17.58
C ASN A 99 21.87 12.74 -16.19
N ALA A 100 22.71 11.72 -15.93
CA ALA A 100 23.29 11.49 -14.60
C ALA A 100 24.05 12.71 -14.06
N GLY A 101 24.90 13.35 -14.87
CA GLY A 101 25.66 14.54 -14.45
C GLY A 101 24.79 15.76 -14.14
N HIS A 102 23.72 15.98 -14.90
CA HIS A 102 22.77 17.07 -14.63
C HIS A 102 21.91 16.77 -13.40
N SER A 103 21.55 15.50 -13.21
CA SER A 103 20.69 15.05 -12.11
C SER A 103 21.43 15.05 -10.78
N GLN A 104 22.73 14.74 -10.77
CA GLN A 104 23.57 14.95 -9.58
C GLN A 104 23.68 16.43 -9.20
N LYS A 105 23.81 17.34 -10.17
CA LYS A 105 24.02 18.77 -9.90
C LYS A 105 22.74 19.51 -9.51
N PHE A 106 21.63 19.25 -10.18
CA PHE A 106 20.38 20.01 -10.02
C PHE A 106 19.27 19.20 -9.32
N GLY A 107 19.45 17.88 -9.19
CA GLY A 107 18.45 16.93 -8.69
C GLY A 107 17.54 16.41 -9.79
N GLN A 108 16.81 15.36 -9.42
CA GLN A 108 15.69 14.82 -10.19
C GLN A 108 14.48 14.65 -9.27
N PHE A 109 13.31 14.41 -9.84
CA PHE A 109 12.18 13.85 -9.10
C PHE A 109 11.31 13.12 -10.10
N ASP A 110 11.15 11.81 -9.94
CA ASP A 110 10.30 11.01 -10.80
C ASP A 110 9.01 10.69 -10.06
N ARG A 111 7.93 11.39 -10.45
CA ARG A 111 6.60 11.23 -9.86
C ARG A 111 6.04 9.81 -10.03
N LEU A 112 6.43 9.09 -11.08
CA LEU A 112 5.98 7.71 -11.31
C LEU A 112 6.69 6.76 -10.35
N ASP A 113 8.01 6.89 -10.23
CA ASP A 113 8.82 6.14 -9.28
C ASP A 113 8.38 6.45 -7.83
N PHE A 114 8.16 7.72 -7.51
CA PHE A 114 7.67 8.14 -6.19
C PHE A 114 6.32 7.49 -5.84
N THR A 115 5.39 7.40 -6.79
CA THR A 115 4.09 6.74 -6.56
C THR A 115 4.28 5.26 -6.24
N GLU A 116 5.09 4.55 -7.01
CA GLU A 116 5.37 3.14 -6.80
C GLU A 116 6.13 2.88 -5.48
N ARG A 117 7.06 3.76 -5.12
CA ARG A 117 7.74 3.73 -3.82
C ARG A 117 6.77 3.89 -2.66
N CYS A 118 5.81 4.81 -2.76
CA CYS A 118 4.78 5.00 -1.75
C CYS A 118 3.90 3.75 -1.57
N GLU A 119 3.52 3.07 -2.67
CA GLU A 119 2.80 1.80 -2.60
C GLU A 119 3.61 0.73 -1.85
N LYS A 120 4.87 0.54 -2.24
CA LYS A 120 5.77 -0.43 -1.58
C LYS A 120 6.02 -0.08 -0.11
N ALA A 121 6.12 1.20 0.21
CA ALA A 121 6.26 1.67 1.59
C ALA A 121 5.00 1.34 2.41
N PHE A 122 3.80 1.50 1.85
CA PHE A 122 2.56 1.08 2.50
C PHE A 122 2.55 -0.42 2.77
N ASP A 123 2.83 -1.21 1.74
CA ASP A 123 2.80 -2.67 1.76
C ASP A 123 3.76 -3.23 2.81
N ARG A 124 5.00 -2.71 2.84
CA ARG A 124 6.02 -3.05 3.84
C ARG A 124 5.61 -2.64 5.26
N THR A 125 5.01 -1.46 5.42
CA THR A 125 4.71 -0.91 6.76
C THR A 125 3.54 -1.63 7.43
N PHE A 126 2.54 -2.03 6.65
CA PHE A 126 1.30 -2.62 7.19
C PHE A 126 1.09 -4.08 6.80
N GLY A 127 2.05 -4.71 6.13
CA GLY A 127 1.92 -6.08 5.63
C GLY A 127 0.74 -6.21 4.66
N TYR A 128 0.54 -5.23 3.77
CA TYR A 128 -0.54 -5.27 2.80
C TYR A 128 -0.12 -6.13 1.61
N GLU A 129 -0.78 -7.28 1.44
CA GLU A 129 -0.60 -8.16 0.28
C GLU A 129 -1.37 -7.60 -0.91
N ARG A 130 -0.73 -6.68 -1.63
CA ARG A 130 -1.33 -6.00 -2.77
C ARG A 130 -1.49 -6.96 -3.96
N GLU A 131 -2.72 -7.08 -4.44
CA GLU A 131 -3.02 -7.79 -5.68
C GLU A 131 -2.44 -7.08 -6.91
N LEU A 132 -2.08 -7.84 -7.95
CA LEU A 132 -1.48 -7.29 -9.18
C LEU A 132 -2.34 -6.15 -9.78
N THR A 133 -3.66 -6.33 -9.79
CA THR A 133 -4.62 -5.36 -10.35
C THR A 133 -4.72 -4.07 -9.52
N GLU A 134 -4.23 -4.09 -8.28
CA GLU A 134 -4.19 -2.94 -7.39
C GLU A 134 -2.92 -2.11 -7.52
N THR A 135 -1.87 -2.67 -8.14
CA THR A 135 -0.60 -1.97 -8.32
C THR A 135 -0.75 -0.75 -9.22
N PHE A 136 0.03 0.29 -8.92
CA PHE A 136 0.10 1.51 -9.71
C PHE A 136 0.43 1.20 -11.17
N GLN A 137 1.42 0.32 -11.40
CA GLN A 137 1.85 -0.02 -12.74
C GLN A 137 0.73 -0.68 -13.56
N TYR A 138 0.02 -1.64 -12.97
CA TYR A 138 -1.11 -2.29 -13.65
C TYR A 138 -2.18 -1.25 -14.01
N ARG A 139 -2.63 -0.43 -13.05
CA ARG A 139 -3.66 0.60 -13.28
C ARG A 139 -3.24 1.63 -14.32
N LYS A 140 -1.99 2.09 -14.25
CA LYS A 140 -1.41 3.04 -15.20
C LYS A 140 -1.39 2.46 -16.62
N VAL A 141 -0.98 1.20 -16.78
CA VAL A 141 -0.97 0.53 -18.10
C VAL A 141 -2.39 0.30 -18.62
N MET A 142 -3.33 -0.09 -17.77
CA MET A 142 -4.73 -0.25 -18.19
C MET A 142 -5.35 1.06 -18.66
N LEU A 143 -5.04 2.17 -17.97
CA LEU A 143 -5.57 3.49 -18.32
C LEU A 143 -4.90 4.08 -19.57
N ASN A 144 -3.56 4.04 -19.65
CA ASN A 144 -2.79 4.83 -20.62
C ASN A 144 -1.81 4.03 -21.50
N GLY A 145 -1.72 2.70 -21.32
CA GLY A 145 -0.78 1.85 -22.05
C GLY A 145 -1.17 1.59 -23.51
N THR A 146 -0.27 0.95 -24.26
CA THR A 146 -0.59 0.45 -25.60
C THR A 146 -1.47 -0.80 -25.53
N ALA A 147 -2.09 -1.20 -26.65
CA ALA A 147 -2.87 -2.43 -26.72
C ALA A 147 -2.04 -3.66 -26.33
N MET A 148 -0.77 -3.72 -26.76
CA MET A 148 0.15 -4.80 -26.42
C MET A 148 0.47 -4.81 -24.92
N GLN A 149 0.82 -3.66 -24.33
CA GLN A 149 1.10 -3.57 -22.90
C GLN A 149 -0.10 -3.97 -22.03
N ARG A 150 -1.32 -3.59 -22.45
CA ARG A 150 -2.54 -4.05 -21.76
C ARG A 150 -2.74 -5.55 -21.89
N ALA A 151 -2.55 -6.12 -23.08
CA ALA A 151 -2.64 -7.56 -23.29
C ALA A 151 -1.65 -8.32 -22.40
N ASP A 152 -0.41 -7.85 -22.32
CA ASP A 152 0.63 -8.44 -21.46
C ASP A 152 0.22 -8.42 -19.98
N MET A 153 -0.34 -7.30 -19.50
CA MET A 153 -0.83 -7.18 -18.12
C MET A 153 -2.03 -8.08 -17.83
N ILE A 154 -2.95 -8.27 -18.79
CA ILE A 154 -4.08 -9.22 -18.66
C ILE A 154 -3.57 -10.67 -18.59
N VAL A 155 -2.58 -11.02 -19.41
CA VAL A 155 -1.96 -12.34 -19.37
C VAL A 155 -1.25 -12.56 -18.03
N ALA A 156 -0.51 -11.56 -17.54
CA ALA A 156 0.13 -11.62 -16.23
C ALA A 156 -0.87 -11.83 -15.09
N GLU A 157 -2.00 -11.12 -15.12
CA GLU A 157 -3.09 -11.30 -14.15
C GLU A 157 -3.68 -12.71 -14.18
N ARG A 158 -3.98 -13.25 -15.37
CA ARG A 158 -4.49 -14.63 -15.50
C ARG A 158 -3.51 -15.66 -14.96
N ASN A 159 -2.23 -15.48 -15.24
CA ASN A 159 -1.18 -16.36 -14.73
C ASN A 159 -1.07 -16.27 -13.20
N HIS A 160 -1.19 -15.06 -12.64
CA HIS A 160 -1.21 -14.85 -11.19
C HIS A 160 -2.39 -15.56 -10.52
N GLN A 161 -3.60 -15.38 -11.06
CA GLN A 161 -4.82 -16.04 -10.57
C GLN A 161 -4.72 -17.58 -10.66
N ALA A 162 -4.20 -18.10 -11.76
CA ALA A 162 -4.01 -19.55 -11.92
C ALA A 162 -3.01 -20.11 -10.90
N LYS A 163 -1.93 -19.37 -10.60
CA LYS A 163 -0.96 -19.73 -9.57
C LYS A 163 -1.59 -19.72 -8.17
N GLN A 164 -2.30 -18.66 -7.81
CA GLN A 164 -3.02 -18.58 -6.52
C GLN A 164 -4.04 -19.71 -6.37
N ALA A 165 -4.83 -20.01 -7.41
CA ALA A 165 -5.79 -21.11 -7.37
C ALA A 165 -5.13 -22.48 -7.17
N LYS A 166 -3.95 -22.69 -7.77
CA LYS A 166 -3.16 -23.92 -7.59
C LYS A 166 -2.58 -24.02 -6.17
N GLU A 167 -2.08 -22.93 -5.62
CA GLU A 167 -1.56 -22.89 -4.24
C GLU A 167 -2.67 -23.14 -3.22
N GLN A 168 -3.85 -22.52 -3.42
CA GLN A 168 -5.02 -22.76 -2.58
C GLN A 168 -5.50 -24.22 -2.67
N SER A 169 -5.55 -24.81 -3.86
CA SER A 169 -5.98 -26.21 -3.99
C SER A 169 -5.01 -27.19 -3.31
N LEU A 170 -3.70 -26.95 -3.42
CA LEU A 170 -2.66 -27.70 -2.70
C LEU A 170 -2.80 -27.57 -1.19
N ALA A 171 -2.99 -26.36 -0.66
CA ALA A 171 -3.17 -26.12 0.76
C ALA A 171 -4.43 -26.82 1.32
N VAL A 172 -5.54 -26.82 0.56
CA VAL A 172 -6.76 -27.54 0.93
C VAL A 172 -6.53 -29.05 0.97
N GLU A 173 -5.76 -29.60 0.02
CA GLU A 173 -5.44 -31.03 0.00
C GLU A 173 -4.55 -31.43 1.18
N GLN A 174 -3.53 -30.64 1.50
CA GLN A 174 -2.67 -30.85 2.68
C GLN A 174 -3.46 -30.82 3.98
N ASN A 175 -4.29 -29.79 4.18
CA ASN A 175 -5.16 -29.69 5.36
C ASN A 175 -6.11 -30.90 5.50
N LYS A 176 -6.60 -31.46 4.39
CA LYS A 176 -7.41 -32.69 4.41
C LYS A 176 -6.61 -33.92 4.81
N ARG A 177 -5.34 -34.03 4.39
CA ARG A 177 -4.44 -35.14 4.76
C ARG A 177 -4.08 -35.06 6.25
N GLU A 178 -3.69 -33.89 6.73
CA GLU A 178 -3.37 -33.68 8.16
C GLU A 178 -4.55 -33.98 9.08
N LYS A 179 -5.77 -33.55 8.73
CA LYS A 179 -6.97 -33.89 9.51
C LYS A 179 -7.26 -35.39 9.54
N LYS A 180 -6.99 -36.11 8.45
CA LYS A 180 -7.15 -37.58 8.40
C LYS A 180 -6.11 -38.28 9.28
N GLU A 181 -4.87 -37.80 9.29
CA GLU A 181 -3.79 -38.35 10.12
C GLU A 181 -4.04 -38.07 11.61
N LEU A 182 -4.50 -36.87 11.97
CA LEU A 182 -4.83 -36.51 13.35
C LEU A 182 -6.01 -37.33 13.90
N ALA A 183 -7.01 -37.62 13.06
CA ALA A 183 -8.15 -38.48 13.41
C ALA A 183 -7.77 -39.96 13.57
N GLN A 184 -6.60 -40.38 13.09
CA GLN A 184 -6.08 -41.75 13.21
C GLN A 184 -5.10 -41.91 14.38
N GLN A 185 -4.78 -40.85 15.14
CA GLN A 185 -3.97 -40.97 16.34
C GLN A 185 -4.76 -41.63 17.48
N PRO A 186 -4.20 -42.66 18.15
CA PRO A 186 -4.89 -43.37 19.23
C PRO A 186 -5.09 -42.45 20.45
N GLU A 187 -6.30 -42.48 21.04
CA GLU A 187 -6.57 -41.79 22.31
C GLU A 187 -5.63 -42.29 23.41
N ILE A 188 -4.80 -41.40 23.93
CA ILE A 188 -4.01 -41.67 25.14
C ILE A 188 -4.99 -41.72 26.32
N LYS A 189 -5.44 -42.93 26.70
CA LYS A 189 -6.27 -43.12 27.88
C LYS A 189 -5.52 -42.62 29.14
N PRO A 190 -6.15 -41.80 30.00
CA PRO A 190 -5.54 -41.38 31.26
C PRO A 190 -5.23 -42.61 32.11
N ARG A 191 -3.99 -42.69 32.60
CA ARG A 191 -3.49 -43.79 33.44
C ARG A 191 -4.28 -43.77 34.75
N GLN A 192 -5.19 -44.73 34.95
CA GLN A 192 -5.90 -44.88 36.22
C GLN A 192 -4.91 -45.23 37.33
N GLU A 193 -4.74 -44.33 38.30
CA GLU A 193 -4.02 -44.61 39.54
C GLU A 193 -4.75 -45.72 40.31
N GLN A 194 -4.14 -46.90 40.36
CA GLN A 194 -4.61 -47.99 41.19
C GLN A 194 -4.40 -47.62 42.66
N GLN A 195 -5.49 -47.24 43.34
CA GLN A 195 -5.57 -47.25 44.80
C GLN A 195 -5.35 -48.67 45.30
N LYS A 196 -4.14 -48.95 45.83
CA LYS A 196 -3.88 -50.13 46.65
C LYS A 196 -4.62 -49.98 47.97
N LYS A 197 -5.79 -50.60 48.08
CA LYS A 197 -6.33 -51.06 49.37
C LYS A 197 -5.41 -52.17 49.89
N ARG A 198 -4.73 -51.93 51.01
CA ARG A 198 -4.27 -52.98 51.92
C ARG A 198 -5.00 -52.76 53.24
N GLY A 199 -5.92 -53.67 53.56
CA GLY A 199 -6.42 -53.86 54.92
C GLY A 199 -5.52 -54.85 55.65
N PHE A 200 -5.24 -54.58 56.92
CA PHE A 200 -5.74 -55.26 58.12
C PHE A 200 -5.10 -54.58 59.33
#